data_AF-A0A9P9A2T0-F1
#
_entry.id   AF-A0A9P9A2T0-F1
#
_cell.length_a   1.000
_cell.length_b   1.000
_cell.length_c   1.000
_cell.angle_alpha   90.00
_cell.angle_beta   90.00
_cell.angle_gamma   90.00
#
_symmetry.space_group_name_H-M   'P 1'
#
loop_
_entity.id
_entity.type
_entity.pdbx_description
1 polymer ?
#
loop_
_entity_poly.entity_id
_entity_poly.type
_entity_poly.pdbx_seq_one_letter_code
_entity_poly.pdbx_strand_id
1 'polypeptide(L)'
;MPLPQHIIQGNRLQALYGHGGIGTTSAVLAHAQFQPQTPANDKKRKSTDFSQADQSSPWRSATRPSLQDRISKPTAALSLDEPLSAKSKFQKQAEKRQRRFDGGYKSTYRSPSPPPTAGPVVGTCTDLEKRYLRLTAAPKPSMVRPEQILHQTLDLLKKKWRKDQNYNYICDQFKSMRQDLTVQRIRNDFTVSVYEIHARIALEKGDLGEYNQCQTQLRALYGMGLKGSPVEFKAYRILYFIHTANRTALNDAIADLTPADKEERAIKHALSVRSALALGNYHKFFQLYLDVPNMGAYLMDMFVKRERLAALANICKAYKPDLKLRYITEELAFEHDAEAAQFIIDHNGQHLLEERDDTIVFLAGKAMGLFDTARSEAFRRVDLKGQI
;
A
#
# COMPACT_ATOMS: atom_id res chain seq x y z
N MET A 1 8.96 -4.30 -24.94
CA MET A 1 9.54 -3.46 -23.88
C MET A 1 10.45 -4.35 -23.07
N PRO A 2 11.70 -3.96 -22.80
CA PRO A 2 12.35 -4.45 -21.59
C PRO A 2 11.42 -4.14 -20.41
N LEU A 3 11.36 -5.03 -19.43
CA LEU A 3 10.44 -4.93 -18.29
C LEU A 3 10.56 -3.54 -17.62
N PRO A 4 9.52 -3.02 -16.94
CA PRO A 4 9.61 -1.78 -16.13
C PRO A 4 10.85 -1.72 -15.21
N GLN A 5 11.38 -2.90 -14.86
CA GLN A 5 12.65 -3.15 -14.20
C GLN A 5 13.86 -2.43 -14.83
N HIS A 6 13.94 -2.34 -16.17
CA HIS A 6 15.06 -1.70 -16.88
C HIS A 6 14.96 -0.17 -16.87
N ILE A 7 13.75 0.40 -16.73
CA ILE A 7 13.54 1.84 -16.60
C ILE A 7 13.97 2.30 -15.19
N ILE A 8 13.68 1.51 -14.17
CA ILE A 8 14.05 1.80 -12.78
C ILE A 8 15.57 1.67 -12.58
N GLN A 9 16.20 0.62 -13.12
CA GLN A 9 17.65 0.50 -13.10
C GLN A 9 18.33 1.59 -13.94
N GLY A 10 17.79 1.90 -15.13
CA GLY A 10 18.32 2.95 -16.01
C GLY A 10 18.27 4.34 -15.36
N ASN A 11 17.14 4.74 -14.78
CA ASN A 11 17.01 6.05 -14.13
C ASN A 11 17.90 6.18 -12.89
N ARG A 12 18.04 5.11 -12.08
CA ARG A 12 18.90 5.13 -10.89
C ARG A 12 20.39 5.07 -11.24
N LEU A 13 20.79 4.30 -12.26
CA LEU A 13 22.19 4.26 -12.73
C LEU A 13 22.59 5.55 -13.46
N GLN A 14 21.70 6.11 -14.27
CA GLN A 14 21.97 7.36 -14.99
C GLN A 14 22.05 8.57 -14.04
N ALA A 15 21.34 8.54 -12.92
CA ALA A 15 21.52 9.49 -11.82
C ALA A 15 22.87 9.32 -11.10
N LEU A 16 23.32 8.08 -10.86
CA LEU A 16 24.61 7.78 -10.22
C LEU A 16 25.83 8.17 -11.06
N TYR A 17 25.76 8.03 -12.40
CA TYR A 17 26.88 8.34 -13.31
C TYR A 17 26.76 9.73 -13.96
N GLY A 18 25.74 10.51 -13.63
CA GLY A 18 25.35 11.69 -14.39
C GLY A 18 26.17 12.97 -14.16
N HIS A 19 26.86 13.16 -13.03
CA HIS A 19 27.44 14.48 -12.68
C HIS A 19 28.87 14.39 -12.12
N GLY A 20 29.82 14.02 -12.98
CA GLY A 20 31.25 14.28 -12.82
C GLY A 20 31.68 15.67 -13.34
N GLY A 21 30.83 16.70 -13.21
CA GLY A 21 31.10 18.04 -13.73
C GLY A 21 30.93 19.11 -12.64
N ILE A 22 32.06 19.67 -12.21
CA ILE A 22 32.12 20.81 -11.29
C ILE A 22 31.44 22.01 -11.93
N GLY A 23 30.38 22.53 -11.30
CA GLY A 23 29.70 23.76 -11.67
C GLY A 23 29.30 24.52 -10.42
N THR A 24 30.06 25.55 -10.10
CA THR A 24 29.83 26.51 -9.02
C THR A 24 28.58 27.34 -9.29
N THR A 25 27.63 27.38 -8.34
CA THR A 25 26.63 28.46 -8.28
C THR A 25 26.36 28.85 -6.83
N SER A 26 26.93 30.00 -6.45
CA SER A 26 26.53 30.79 -5.29
C SER A 26 25.20 31.54 -5.54
N ALA A 27 24.52 31.83 -4.43
CA ALA A 27 23.45 32.82 -4.22
C ALA A 27 22.05 32.39 -4.71
N VAL A 28 20.92 32.65 -4.02
CA VAL A 28 20.57 33.75 -3.11
C VAL A 28 19.52 33.25 -2.10
N LEU A 29 19.77 33.40 -0.79
CA LEU A 29 18.73 33.36 0.25
C LEU A 29 18.13 34.77 0.39
N ALA A 30 16.90 34.97 -0.10
CA ALA A 30 16.15 36.20 0.13
C ALA A 30 15.06 35.97 1.19
N HIS A 31 15.11 36.81 2.23
CA HIS A 31 14.11 36.99 3.28
C HIS A 31 12.69 37.18 2.73
N ALA A 32 11.74 36.41 3.25
CA ALA A 32 10.31 36.74 3.16
C ALA A 32 9.74 36.87 4.58
N GLN A 33 9.36 38.09 4.93
CA GLN A 33 8.68 38.46 6.18
C GLN A 33 7.24 37.95 6.16
N PHE A 34 6.81 37.33 7.26
CA PHE A 34 5.45 36.88 7.50
C PHE A 34 4.66 37.99 8.22
N GLN A 35 3.50 38.38 7.69
CA GLN A 35 2.50 39.16 8.43
C GLN A 35 1.18 38.37 8.53
N PRO A 36 0.54 38.30 9.72
CA PRO A 36 -0.68 37.54 9.92
C PRO A 36 -1.92 38.43 9.72
N GLN A 37 -2.96 37.89 9.06
CA GLN A 37 -4.30 38.49 9.09
C GLN A 37 -5.39 37.45 9.30
N THR A 38 -6.12 37.59 10.40
CA THR A 38 -7.56 37.30 10.59
C THR A 38 -8.02 38.13 11.80
N PRO A 39 -9.33 38.30 12.11
CA PRO A 39 -10.55 38.08 11.31
C PRO A 39 -11.52 39.31 11.38
N ALA A 40 -12.62 39.28 10.61
CA ALA A 40 -13.79 40.11 10.89
C ALA A 40 -15.08 39.28 10.79
N ASN A 41 -15.80 39.27 11.90
CA ASN A 41 -17.11 38.68 12.11
C ASN A 41 -18.10 39.85 12.18
N ASP A 42 -19.30 39.75 11.58
CA ASP A 42 -20.46 40.40 12.17
C ASP A 42 -21.84 39.96 11.60
N LYS A 43 -22.70 39.62 12.58
CA LYS A 43 -24.14 39.95 12.72
C LYS A 43 -25.23 39.23 11.92
N LYS A 44 -25.79 38.24 12.63
CA LYS A 44 -27.22 37.94 12.87
C LYS A 44 -28.23 39.06 12.47
N ARG A 45 -29.34 38.64 11.84
CA ARG A 45 -30.72 39.12 12.15
C ARG A 45 -31.75 38.00 11.95
N LYS A 46 -32.79 38.05 12.79
CA LYS A 46 -33.84 37.06 13.12
C LYS A 46 -35.21 37.68 12.82
N SER A 47 -36.18 36.88 12.33
CA SER A 47 -37.65 37.10 12.37
C SER A 47 -38.32 35.93 11.59
N THR A 48 -38.95 34.93 12.25
CA THR A 48 -40.41 34.72 12.54
C THR A 48 -41.34 34.66 11.31
N ASP A 49 -42.43 33.90 11.21
CA ASP A 49 -42.96 32.59 11.64
C ASP A 49 -44.28 32.40 10.82
N PHE A 50 -44.91 31.21 10.88
CA PHE A 50 -46.17 30.74 10.24
C PHE A 50 -46.08 30.24 8.77
N SER A 51 -46.63 29.08 8.37
CA SER A 51 -47.40 28.02 9.04
C SER A 51 -47.57 26.78 8.13
N GLN A 52 -47.43 25.60 8.75
CA GLN A 52 -48.12 24.30 8.52
C GLN A 52 -48.27 23.69 7.11
N ALA A 53 -47.68 22.50 6.91
CA ALA A 53 -48.40 21.28 6.54
C ALA A 53 -47.54 20.02 6.77
N ASP A 54 -48.19 19.03 7.38
CA ASP A 54 -47.81 17.68 7.79
C ASP A 54 -46.97 16.83 6.82
N GLN A 55 -45.95 16.14 7.36
CA GLN A 55 -45.67 14.71 7.09
C GLN A 55 -44.48 14.19 7.94
N SER A 56 -44.77 13.22 8.80
CA SER A 56 -43.88 12.58 9.78
C SER A 56 -42.79 11.69 9.17
N SER A 57 -41.53 11.83 9.63
CA SER A 57 -40.45 10.86 9.44
C SER A 57 -40.05 10.23 10.80
N PRO A 58 -39.94 8.89 10.90
CA PRO A 58 -39.62 8.22 12.16
C PRO A 58 -38.11 8.28 12.45
N TRP A 59 -37.73 8.08 13.72
CA TRP A 59 -36.36 7.96 14.25
C TRP A 59 -35.70 9.22 14.84
N ARG A 60 -36.29 9.81 15.88
CA ARG A 60 -35.54 10.41 17.00
C ARG A 60 -36.35 10.32 18.31
N SER A 61 -35.98 9.41 19.20
CA SER A 61 -35.96 9.65 20.66
C SER A 61 -35.31 8.46 21.37
N ALA A 62 -34.22 8.70 22.09
CA ALA A 62 -33.91 8.05 23.37
C ALA A 62 -32.55 8.55 23.91
N THR A 63 -32.68 9.45 24.88
CA THR A 63 -31.85 9.74 26.05
C THR A 63 -30.70 8.76 26.35
N ARG A 64 -29.50 9.30 26.59
CA ARG A 64 -28.32 8.57 27.08
C ARG A 64 -28.49 8.19 28.56
N PRO A 65 -28.26 6.93 28.99
CA PRO A 65 -28.26 6.56 30.41
C PRO A 65 -26.91 6.84 31.07
N SER A 66 -26.95 7.08 32.39
CA SER A 66 -25.84 7.48 33.25
C SER A 66 -24.92 6.30 33.65
N LEU A 67 -23.77 6.64 34.22
CA LEU A 67 -22.61 5.76 34.47
C LEU A 67 -22.82 4.71 35.58
N GLN A 68 -23.95 4.72 36.31
CA GLN A 68 -24.24 3.77 37.39
C GLN A 68 -24.87 2.44 36.93
N ASP A 69 -25.42 2.34 35.70
CA ASP A 69 -26.11 1.12 35.21
C ASP A 69 -25.16 0.07 34.60
N ARG A 70 -23.84 0.20 34.81
CA ARG A 70 -22.81 -0.72 34.27
C ARG A 70 -22.34 -1.80 35.24
N ILE A 71 -22.87 -1.84 36.46
CA ILE A 71 -22.47 -2.83 37.47
C ILE A 71 -23.74 -3.53 37.94
N SER A 72 -24.25 -4.45 37.11
CA SER A 72 -25.04 -5.64 37.49
C SER A 72 -25.77 -6.19 36.25
N LYS A 73 -25.31 -7.34 35.72
CA LYS A 73 -26.21 -8.30 35.08
C LYS A 73 -25.82 -9.73 35.44
N PRO A 74 -26.82 -10.63 35.53
CA PRO A 74 -26.73 -11.89 36.24
C PRO A 74 -26.19 -13.00 35.35
N THR A 75 -25.57 -13.99 35.98
CA THR A 75 -25.17 -15.27 35.39
C THR A 75 -26.38 -16.02 34.84
N ALA A 76 -26.49 -16.14 33.51
CA ALA A 76 -27.39 -17.09 32.86
C ALA A 76 -26.63 -18.40 32.59
N ALA A 77 -27.27 -19.52 32.95
CA ALA A 77 -26.73 -20.87 32.97
C ALA A 77 -26.11 -21.32 31.65
N LEU A 78 -24.95 -21.97 31.75
CA LEU A 78 -24.28 -22.66 30.65
C LEU A 78 -24.99 -23.99 30.35
N SER A 79 -25.40 -24.17 29.10
CA SER A 79 -25.70 -25.48 28.52
C SER A 79 -24.37 -26.19 28.22
N LEU A 80 -24.15 -27.32 28.87
CA LEU A 80 -23.06 -28.27 28.61
C LEU A 80 -23.49 -29.16 27.43
N ASP A 81 -23.14 -28.78 26.20
CA ASP A 81 -22.89 -29.70 25.06
C ASP A 81 -22.60 -28.90 23.77
N GLU A 82 -21.38 -28.37 23.64
CA GLU A 82 -20.83 -28.00 22.33
C GLU A 82 -19.29 -28.11 22.39
N PRO A 83 -18.62 -28.82 21.45
CA PRO A 83 -17.17 -28.94 21.50
C PRO A 83 -16.50 -27.58 21.29
N LEU A 84 -15.60 -27.22 22.21
CA LEU A 84 -14.85 -25.97 22.22
C LEU A 84 -14.09 -25.77 20.90
N SER A 85 -14.62 -24.90 20.03
CA SER A 85 -13.97 -24.51 18.79
C SER A 85 -12.67 -23.75 19.07
N ALA A 86 -11.52 -24.40 18.87
CA ALA A 86 -10.15 -23.93 19.12
C ALA A 86 -9.64 -22.74 18.26
N LYS A 87 -10.52 -21.95 17.63
CA LYS A 87 -10.11 -20.84 16.75
C LYS A 87 -10.56 -19.48 17.29
N SER A 88 -9.60 -18.56 17.38
CA SER A 88 -9.82 -17.16 17.77
C SER A 88 -10.84 -16.49 16.85
N LYS A 89 -11.64 -15.54 17.39
CA LYS A 89 -12.58 -14.71 16.61
C LYS A 89 -11.92 -14.03 15.42
N PHE A 90 -10.63 -13.72 15.52
CA PHE A 90 -9.82 -13.14 14.43
C PHE A 90 -9.57 -14.14 13.30
N GLN A 91 -9.16 -15.38 13.62
CA GLN A 91 -9.00 -16.48 12.64
C GLN A 91 -10.32 -16.78 11.94
N LYS A 92 -11.44 -16.80 12.68
CA LYS A 92 -12.78 -16.98 12.10
C LYS A 92 -13.15 -15.87 11.12
N GLN A 93 -12.77 -14.61 11.39
CA GLN A 93 -13.01 -13.51 10.45
C GLN A 93 -12.09 -13.55 9.22
N ALA A 94 -10.81 -13.91 9.39
CA ALA A 94 -9.87 -14.08 8.28
C ALA A 94 -10.33 -15.20 7.34
N GLU A 95 -10.69 -16.36 7.89
CA GLU A 95 -11.26 -17.48 7.12
C GLU A 95 -12.58 -17.09 6.46
N LYS A 96 -13.45 -16.33 7.13
CA LYS A 96 -14.71 -15.85 6.55
C LYS A 96 -14.50 -14.86 5.41
N ARG A 97 -13.45 -14.02 5.45
CA ARG A 97 -13.05 -13.15 4.32
C ARG A 97 -12.47 -13.96 3.17
N GLN A 98 -11.63 -14.94 3.46
CA GLN A 98 -11.06 -15.84 2.45
C GLN A 98 -12.15 -16.67 1.74
N ARG A 99 -13.13 -17.18 2.48
CA ARG A 99 -14.27 -17.94 1.94
C ARG A 99 -15.26 -17.12 1.11
N ARG A 100 -15.39 -15.82 1.37
CA ARG A 100 -16.20 -14.91 0.53
C ARG A 100 -15.63 -14.74 -0.87
N PHE A 101 -14.33 -14.92 -1.00
CA PHE A 101 -13.60 -14.66 -2.23
C PHE A 101 -13.41 -15.92 -3.08
N ASP A 102 -13.29 -17.09 -2.43
CA ASP A 102 -13.18 -18.39 -3.12
C ASP A 102 -14.54 -19.02 -3.48
N GLY A 103 -15.63 -18.23 -3.43
CA GLY A 103 -16.99 -18.68 -3.81
C GLY A 103 -17.65 -19.68 -2.85
N GLY A 104 -17.05 -19.95 -1.68
CA GLY A 104 -17.52 -20.96 -0.72
C GLY A 104 -18.51 -20.47 0.36
N TYR A 105 -18.98 -19.23 0.31
CA TYR A 105 -19.90 -18.68 1.30
C TYR A 105 -21.36 -19.10 1.04
N LYS A 106 -21.89 -20.04 1.83
CA LYS A 106 -23.33 -20.35 1.87
C LYS A 106 -24.03 -19.53 2.97
N SER A 107 -24.89 -18.60 2.57
CA SER A 107 -25.80 -17.88 3.48
C SER A 107 -26.91 -18.82 3.96
N THR A 108 -27.22 -18.82 5.26
CA THR A 108 -28.30 -19.62 5.88
C THR A 108 -29.69 -19.01 5.72
N TYR A 109 -29.81 -17.85 5.08
CA TYR A 109 -31.10 -17.26 4.70
C TYR A 109 -31.23 -17.26 3.17
N ARG A 110 -32.21 -18.00 2.64
CA ARG A 110 -32.50 -18.10 1.20
C ARG A 110 -34.00 -17.91 0.98
N SER A 111 -34.40 -16.75 0.47
CA SER A 111 -35.71 -16.59 -0.18
C SER A 111 -35.73 -17.44 -1.47
N PRO A 112 -36.89 -17.95 -1.93
CA PRO A 112 -36.97 -18.84 -3.08
C PRO A 112 -36.65 -18.06 -4.38
N SER A 113 -35.37 -18.00 -4.72
CA SER A 113 -34.89 -17.61 -6.05
C SER A 113 -34.86 -18.86 -6.93
N PRO A 114 -35.13 -18.75 -8.24
CA PRO A 114 -35.07 -19.89 -9.15
C PRO A 114 -33.71 -20.61 -9.04
N PRO A 115 -33.68 -21.94 -9.26
CA PRO A 115 -32.46 -22.71 -9.12
C PRO A 115 -31.37 -22.10 -10.03
N PRO A 116 -30.18 -21.81 -9.50
CA PRO A 116 -29.11 -21.24 -10.31
C PRO A 116 -28.78 -22.21 -11.44
N THR A 117 -28.83 -21.73 -12.69
CA THR A 117 -28.36 -22.46 -13.86
C THR A 117 -26.95 -22.97 -13.56
N ALA A 118 -26.75 -24.28 -13.61
CA ALA A 118 -25.65 -24.98 -12.92
C ALA A 118 -24.26 -24.86 -13.58
N GLY A 119 -24.00 -23.82 -14.38
CA GLY A 119 -22.74 -23.64 -15.11
C GLY A 119 -22.12 -22.25 -14.94
N PRO A 120 -20.80 -22.09 -15.22
CA PRO A 120 -20.19 -20.77 -15.38
C PRO A 120 -20.98 -19.98 -16.42
N VAL A 121 -21.35 -18.74 -16.10
CA VAL A 121 -21.93 -17.84 -17.11
C VAL A 121 -20.89 -17.66 -18.20
N VAL A 122 -21.20 -17.97 -19.45
CA VAL A 122 -20.34 -17.64 -20.59
C VAL A 122 -20.78 -16.28 -21.11
N GLY A 123 -19.86 -15.33 -21.17
CA GLY A 123 -20.14 -13.98 -21.62
C GLY A 123 -20.44 -13.90 -23.13
N THR A 124 -21.27 -12.95 -23.54
CA THR A 124 -21.55 -12.65 -24.97
C THR A 124 -21.30 -11.19 -25.34
N CYS A 125 -20.80 -10.37 -24.41
CA CYS A 125 -20.45 -8.97 -24.65
C CYS A 125 -19.22 -8.85 -25.56
N THR A 126 -19.34 -8.10 -26.65
CA THR A 126 -18.24 -7.86 -27.61
C THR A 126 -17.54 -6.50 -27.40
N ASP A 127 -18.01 -5.68 -26.46
CA ASP A 127 -17.41 -4.39 -26.16
C ASP A 127 -16.00 -4.59 -25.59
N LEU A 128 -15.00 -3.88 -26.12
CA LEU A 128 -13.63 -3.94 -25.58
C LEU A 128 -13.47 -3.07 -24.33
N GLU A 129 -14.17 -1.94 -24.28
CA GLU A 129 -14.15 -1.01 -23.15
C GLU A 129 -15.44 -1.14 -22.36
N LYS A 130 -15.32 -1.42 -21.07
CA LYS A 130 -16.48 -1.68 -20.21
C LYS A 130 -16.17 -1.21 -18.80
N ARG A 131 -17.04 -0.39 -18.21
CA ARG A 131 -16.86 0.11 -16.84
C ARG A 131 -16.94 -1.02 -15.81
N TYR A 132 -16.18 -0.91 -14.74
CA TYR A 132 -16.28 -1.85 -13.62
C TYR A 132 -17.63 -1.69 -12.92
N LEU A 133 -18.31 -2.81 -12.66
CA LEU A 133 -19.63 -2.83 -12.01
C LEU A 133 -19.52 -3.43 -10.62
N ARG A 134 -20.19 -2.87 -9.63
CA ARG A 134 -20.35 -3.53 -8.32
C ARG A 134 -21.59 -4.42 -8.39
N LEU A 135 -21.40 -5.70 -8.70
CA LEU A 135 -22.50 -6.64 -8.88
C LEU A 135 -23.21 -6.93 -7.56
N THR A 136 -24.51 -6.70 -7.51
CA THR A 136 -25.42 -7.06 -6.40
C THR A 136 -26.35 -8.23 -6.75
N ALA A 137 -26.34 -8.66 -8.01
CA ALA A 137 -27.11 -9.77 -8.56
C ALA A 137 -26.26 -10.57 -9.55
N ALA A 138 -26.77 -11.72 -10.00
CA ALA A 138 -26.11 -12.51 -11.03
C ALA A 138 -25.98 -11.68 -12.34
N PRO A 139 -24.76 -11.56 -12.90
CA PRO A 139 -24.55 -10.79 -14.12
C PRO A 139 -25.20 -11.49 -15.31
N LYS A 140 -25.82 -10.70 -16.20
CA LYS A 140 -26.38 -11.20 -17.47
C LYS A 140 -25.22 -11.56 -18.42
N PRO A 141 -25.33 -12.64 -19.22
CA PRO A 141 -24.32 -13.00 -20.22
C PRO A 141 -23.92 -11.86 -21.16
N SER A 142 -24.90 -11.04 -21.58
CA SER A 142 -24.67 -9.87 -22.45
C SER A 142 -23.84 -8.76 -21.81
N MET A 143 -23.64 -8.81 -20.50
CA MET A 143 -22.84 -7.85 -19.73
C MET A 143 -21.50 -8.44 -19.31
N VAL A 144 -21.06 -9.57 -19.88
CA VAL A 144 -19.79 -10.23 -19.55
C VAL A 144 -19.07 -10.53 -20.85
N ARG A 145 -17.77 -10.17 -20.96
CA ARG A 145 -16.98 -10.41 -22.18
C ARG A 145 -16.43 -11.84 -22.17
N PRO A 146 -16.60 -12.64 -23.25
CA PRO A 146 -15.97 -13.96 -23.34
C PRO A 146 -14.45 -13.84 -23.46
N GLU A 147 -13.73 -14.93 -23.20
CA GLU A 147 -12.26 -14.96 -23.13
C GLU A 147 -11.57 -14.35 -24.36
N GLN A 148 -12.04 -14.67 -25.57
CA GLN A 148 -11.48 -14.12 -26.82
C GLN A 148 -11.54 -12.59 -26.86
N ILE A 149 -12.61 -11.98 -26.35
CA ILE A 149 -12.77 -10.52 -26.26
C ILE A 149 -11.91 -9.96 -25.12
N LEU A 150 -11.70 -10.71 -24.04
CA LEU A 150 -10.80 -10.32 -22.96
C LEU A 150 -9.34 -10.28 -23.42
N HIS A 151 -8.91 -11.17 -24.30
CA HIS A 151 -7.58 -11.09 -24.94
C HIS A 151 -7.43 -9.78 -25.73
N GLN A 152 -8.40 -9.46 -26.58
CA GLN A 152 -8.41 -8.21 -27.35
C GLN A 152 -8.44 -6.97 -26.45
N THR A 153 -9.22 -7.05 -25.37
CA THR A 153 -9.30 -6.00 -24.32
C THR A 153 -7.92 -5.79 -23.70
N LEU A 154 -7.23 -6.85 -23.28
CA LEU A 154 -5.91 -6.72 -22.66
C LEU A 154 -4.92 -6.01 -23.59
N ASP A 155 -4.94 -6.32 -24.89
CA ASP A 155 -4.06 -5.67 -25.87
C ASP A 155 -4.42 -4.20 -26.09
N LEU A 156 -5.71 -3.86 -26.10
CA LEU A 156 -6.16 -2.46 -26.10
C LEU A 156 -5.67 -1.71 -24.86
N LEU A 157 -5.82 -2.29 -23.66
CA LEU A 157 -5.41 -1.67 -22.41
C LEU A 157 -3.88 -1.47 -22.34
N LYS A 158 -3.10 -2.45 -22.81
CA LYS A 158 -1.63 -2.30 -22.93
C LYS A 158 -1.27 -1.13 -23.85
N LYS A 159 -1.95 -0.97 -24.99
CA LYS A 159 -1.71 0.15 -25.93
C LYS A 159 -2.09 1.50 -25.32
N LYS A 160 -3.28 1.60 -24.69
CA LYS A 160 -3.73 2.83 -24.04
C LYS A 160 -2.87 3.23 -22.86
N TRP A 161 -2.41 2.27 -22.04
CA TRP A 161 -1.48 2.58 -20.95
C TRP A 161 -0.18 3.19 -21.46
N ARG A 162 0.39 2.62 -22.53
CA ARG A 162 1.62 3.13 -23.16
C ARG A 162 1.47 4.54 -23.73
N LYS A 163 0.29 4.86 -24.27
CA LYS A 163 0.03 6.14 -24.94
C LYS A 163 -0.37 7.25 -23.96
N ASP A 164 -1.35 6.97 -23.11
CA ASP A 164 -2.07 8.01 -22.38
C ASP A 164 -1.69 8.06 -20.90
N GLN A 165 -1.10 6.99 -20.35
CA GLN A 165 -0.81 6.81 -18.91
C GLN A 165 -1.95 7.18 -17.94
N ASN A 166 -3.20 7.13 -18.42
CA ASN A 166 -4.37 7.47 -17.63
C ASN A 166 -4.70 6.35 -16.63
N TYR A 167 -4.20 6.49 -15.39
CA TYR A 167 -4.34 5.45 -14.37
C TYR A 167 -5.80 5.20 -13.98
N ASN A 168 -6.62 6.24 -13.82
CA ASN A 168 -8.02 6.09 -13.42
C ASN A 168 -8.81 5.24 -14.43
N TYR A 169 -8.63 5.51 -15.73
CA TYR A 169 -9.23 4.72 -16.79
C TYR A 169 -8.68 3.27 -16.79
N ILE A 170 -7.36 3.10 -16.75
CA ILE A 170 -6.74 1.78 -16.81
C ILE A 170 -7.15 0.90 -15.61
N CYS A 171 -7.15 1.47 -14.41
CA CYS A 171 -7.57 0.79 -13.18
C CYS A 171 -9.03 0.30 -13.28
N ASP A 172 -9.96 1.17 -13.73
CA ASP A 172 -11.36 0.80 -13.95
C ASP A 172 -11.51 -0.33 -14.97
N GLN A 173 -10.80 -0.25 -16.10
CA GLN A 173 -10.88 -1.26 -17.14
C GLN A 173 -10.28 -2.61 -16.72
N PHE A 174 -9.15 -2.63 -16.02
CA PHE A 174 -8.59 -3.87 -15.47
C PHE A 174 -9.48 -4.45 -14.36
N LYS A 175 -10.13 -3.63 -13.53
CA LYS A 175 -11.15 -4.11 -12.58
C LYS A 175 -12.30 -4.81 -13.29
N SER A 176 -12.82 -4.18 -14.35
CA SER A 176 -13.87 -4.74 -15.19
C SER A 176 -13.46 -6.07 -15.85
N MET A 177 -12.24 -6.14 -16.40
CA MET A 177 -11.71 -7.36 -17.02
C MET A 177 -11.51 -8.50 -16.00
N ARG A 178 -10.92 -8.21 -14.83
CA ARG A 178 -10.76 -9.19 -13.74
C ARG A 178 -12.10 -9.69 -13.19
N GLN A 179 -13.10 -8.82 -13.17
CA GLN A 179 -14.47 -9.19 -12.81
C GLN A 179 -15.05 -10.19 -13.81
N ASP A 180 -14.92 -9.93 -15.11
CA ASP A 180 -15.41 -10.86 -16.15
C ASP A 180 -14.73 -12.23 -16.05
N LEU A 181 -13.42 -12.28 -15.79
CA LEU A 181 -12.70 -13.54 -15.54
C LEU A 181 -13.24 -14.28 -14.32
N THR A 182 -13.53 -13.55 -13.25
CA THR A 182 -14.02 -14.12 -11.97
C THR A 182 -15.43 -14.67 -12.11
N VAL A 183 -16.33 -13.93 -12.77
CA VAL A 183 -17.72 -14.33 -13.01
C VAL A 183 -17.79 -15.61 -13.84
N GLN A 184 -16.94 -15.71 -14.87
CA GLN A 184 -16.87 -16.87 -15.76
C GLN A 184 -16.01 -18.02 -15.19
N ARG A 185 -15.40 -17.83 -14.02
CA ARG A 185 -14.48 -18.78 -13.37
C ARG A 185 -13.30 -19.20 -14.26
N ILE A 186 -12.81 -18.29 -15.09
CA ILE A 186 -11.65 -18.53 -15.97
C ILE A 186 -10.38 -18.39 -15.13
N ARG A 187 -9.70 -19.51 -14.89
CA ARG A 187 -8.46 -19.59 -14.10
C ARG A 187 -7.38 -20.32 -14.91
N ASN A 188 -6.65 -19.56 -15.74
CA ASN A 188 -5.57 -20.06 -16.60
C ASN A 188 -4.40 -19.07 -16.63
N ASP A 189 -3.36 -19.38 -17.43
CA ASP A 189 -2.17 -18.54 -17.58
C ASP A 189 -2.50 -17.12 -18.10
N PHE A 190 -3.56 -16.98 -18.90
CA PHE A 190 -4.05 -15.66 -19.33
C PHE A 190 -4.58 -14.85 -18.14
N THR A 191 -5.39 -15.46 -17.27
CA THR A 191 -5.85 -14.83 -16.01
C THR A 191 -4.67 -14.36 -15.18
N VAL A 192 -3.62 -15.19 -15.01
CA VAL A 192 -2.40 -14.79 -14.29
C VAL A 192 -1.80 -13.53 -14.92
N SER A 193 -1.60 -13.51 -16.24
CA SER A 193 -1.03 -12.34 -16.93
C SER A 193 -1.82 -11.05 -16.71
N VAL A 194 -3.16 -11.12 -16.71
CA VAL A 194 -4.04 -9.97 -16.45
C VAL A 194 -3.80 -9.42 -15.04
N TYR A 195 -3.75 -10.29 -14.04
CA TYR A 195 -3.54 -9.90 -12.65
C TYR A 195 -2.12 -9.34 -12.42
N GLU A 196 -1.10 -9.96 -13.01
CA GLU A 196 0.27 -9.47 -12.87
C GLU A 196 0.45 -8.08 -13.50
N ILE A 197 -0.06 -7.87 -14.71
CA ILE A 197 0.05 -6.57 -15.40
C ILE A 197 -0.64 -5.50 -14.56
N HIS A 198 -1.85 -5.77 -14.09
CA HIS A 198 -2.57 -4.80 -13.27
C HIS A 198 -1.85 -4.52 -11.94
N ALA A 199 -1.29 -5.53 -11.30
CA ALA A 199 -0.52 -5.37 -10.07
C ALA A 199 0.74 -4.52 -10.28
N ARG A 200 1.46 -4.72 -11.38
CA ARG A 200 2.65 -3.92 -11.73
C ARG A 200 2.29 -2.46 -12.00
N ILE A 201 1.21 -2.20 -12.74
CA ILE A 201 0.70 -0.84 -12.97
C ILE A 201 0.29 -0.17 -11.64
N ALA A 202 -0.38 -0.91 -10.75
CA ALA A 202 -0.78 -0.41 -9.45
C ALA A 202 0.44 -0.03 -8.58
N LEU A 203 1.51 -0.84 -8.60
CA LEU A 203 2.78 -0.51 -7.93
C LEU A 203 3.41 0.77 -8.49
N GLU A 204 3.46 0.92 -9.82
CA GLU A 204 4.01 2.10 -10.48
C GLU A 204 3.28 3.39 -10.08
N LYS A 205 1.97 3.31 -9.78
CA LYS A 205 1.15 4.46 -9.36
C LYS A 205 0.93 4.54 -7.84
N GLY A 206 1.60 3.70 -7.05
CA GLY A 206 1.50 3.72 -5.59
C GLY A 206 0.16 3.25 -5.02
N ASP A 207 -0.68 2.57 -5.80
CA ASP A 207 -1.98 2.06 -5.34
C ASP A 207 -1.82 0.67 -4.70
N LEU A 208 -1.40 0.68 -3.43
CA LEU A 208 -1.22 -0.54 -2.64
C LEU A 208 -2.53 -1.31 -2.42
N GLY A 209 -3.67 -0.63 -2.45
CA GLY A 209 -4.99 -1.24 -2.30
C GLY A 209 -5.31 -2.17 -3.48
N GLU A 210 -5.10 -1.69 -4.71
CA GLU A 210 -5.27 -2.49 -5.92
C GLU A 210 -4.18 -3.54 -6.11
N TYR A 211 -2.94 -3.20 -5.80
CA TYR A 211 -1.84 -4.18 -5.78
C TYR A 211 -2.18 -5.35 -4.85
N ASN A 212 -2.58 -5.10 -3.60
CA ASN A 212 -2.87 -6.16 -2.63
C ASN A 212 -4.07 -7.04 -3.04
N GLN A 213 -5.08 -6.44 -3.69
CA GLN A 213 -6.19 -7.21 -4.29
C GLN A 213 -5.68 -8.15 -5.39
N CYS A 214 -4.80 -7.67 -6.28
CA CYS A 214 -4.21 -8.52 -7.33
C CYS A 214 -3.31 -9.61 -6.73
N GLN A 215 -2.44 -9.24 -5.80
CA GLN A 215 -1.50 -10.12 -5.12
C GLN A 215 -2.22 -11.28 -4.42
N THR A 216 -3.35 -11.01 -3.76
CA THR A 216 -4.17 -12.05 -3.11
C THR A 216 -4.69 -13.08 -4.12
N GLN A 217 -5.15 -12.62 -5.28
CA GLN A 217 -5.60 -13.51 -6.36
C GLN A 217 -4.46 -14.29 -7.00
N LEU A 218 -3.33 -13.64 -7.26
CA LEU A 218 -2.14 -14.29 -7.79
C LEU A 218 -1.66 -15.43 -6.89
N ARG A 219 -1.71 -15.27 -5.55
CA ARG A 219 -1.39 -16.36 -4.62
C ARG A 219 -2.27 -17.59 -4.86
N ALA A 220 -3.58 -17.41 -5.03
CA ALA A 220 -4.49 -18.52 -5.30
C ALA A 220 -4.23 -19.17 -6.67
N LEU A 221 -3.98 -18.35 -7.71
CA LEU A 221 -3.70 -18.83 -9.06
C LEU A 221 -2.37 -19.61 -9.14
N TYR A 222 -1.30 -19.13 -8.49
CA TYR A 222 -0.04 -19.87 -8.41
C TYR A 222 -0.15 -21.17 -7.62
N GLY A 223 -1.02 -21.21 -6.59
CA GLY A 223 -1.34 -22.45 -5.87
C GLY A 223 -1.96 -23.53 -6.75
N MET A 224 -2.51 -23.17 -7.92
CA MET A 224 -3.02 -24.11 -8.93
C MET A 224 -1.94 -24.59 -9.92
N GLY A 225 -0.68 -24.15 -9.77
CA GLY A 225 0.41 -24.50 -10.69
C GLY A 225 0.41 -23.74 -12.02
N LEU A 226 -0.36 -22.63 -12.12
CA LEU A 226 -0.40 -21.79 -13.32
C LEU A 226 0.91 -21.02 -13.51
N LYS A 227 1.30 -20.82 -14.78
CA LYS A 227 2.56 -20.16 -15.14
C LYS A 227 2.47 -18.65 -14.90
N GLY A 228 3.63 -18.04 -14.61
CA GLY A 228 3.77 -16.61 -14.40
C GLY A 228 5.04 -16.31 -13.63
N SER A 229 4.97 -15.36 -12.70
CA SER A 229 6.10 -14.78 -11.99
C SER A 229 5.98 -15.00 -10.47
N PRO A 230 5.80 -16.24 -9.98
CA PRO A 230 5.53 -16.49 -8.56
C PRO A 230 6.64 -15.99 -7.64
N VAL A 231 7.90 -16.11 -8.06
CA VAL A 231 9.07 -15.65 -7.31
C VAL A 231 9.01 -14.13 -7.06
N GLU A 232 8.71 -13.36 -8.11
CA GLU A 232 8.54 -11.91 -8.05
C GLU A 232 7.45 -11.52 -7.03
N PHE A 233 6.27 -12.12 -7.16
CA PHE A 233 5.12 -11.76 -6.32
C PHE A 233 5.20 -12.30 -4.88
N LYS A 234 5.94 -13.39 -4.63
CA LYS A 234 6.29 -13.83 -3.28
C LYS A 234 7.20 -12.80 -2.60
N ALA A 235 8.23 -12.31 -3.29
CA ALA A 235 9.12 -11.26 -2.78
C ALA A 235 8.35 -9.97 -2.47
N TYR A 236 7.47 -9.53 -3.39
CA TYR A 236 6.64 -8.35 -3.17
C TYR A 236 5.68 -8.50 -1.99
N ARG A 237 5.14 -9.70 -1.75
CA ARG A 237 4.28 -9.97 -0.59
C ARG A 237 5.02 -9.78 0.73
N ILE A 238 6.29 -10.22 0.81
CA ILE A 238 7.15 -10.02 1.97
C ILE A 238 7.37 -8.52 2.21
N LEU A 239 7.80 -7.78 1.18
CA LEU A 239 8.03 -6.34 1.27
C LEU A 239 6.75 -5.56 1.65
N TYR A 240 5.61 -5.96 1.10
CA TYR A 240 4.31 -5.40 1.47
C TYR A 240 3.98 -5.60 2.96
N PHE A 241 4.20 -6.79 3.52
CA PHE A 241 3.93 -7.02 4.94
C PHE A 241 4.94 -6.33 5.89
N ILE A 242 6.17 -6.09 5.43
CA ILE A 242 7.13 -5.22 6.12
C ILE A 242 6.56 -3.79 6.19
N HIS A 243 6.10 -3.25 5.05
CA HIS A 243 5.51 -1.92 4.98
C HIS A 243 4.30 -1.78 5.93
N THR A 244 3.33 -2.71 5.85
CA THR A 244 2.12 -2.66 6.68
C THR A 244 2.34 -3.09 8.14
N ALA A 245 3.59 -3.35 8.55
CA ALA A 245 3.96 -3.83 9.88
C ALA A 245 3.16 -5.06 10.36
N ASN A 246 2.72 -5.92 9.43
CA ASN A 246 1.88 -7.08 9.76
C ASN A 246 2.77 -8.30 10.04
N ARG A 247 3.28 -8.38 11.28
CA ARG A 247 4.23 -9.42 11.71
C ARG A 247 3.68 -10.83 11.55
N THR A 248 2.39 -11.03 11.82
CA THR A 248 1.73 -12.34 11.68
C THR A 248 1.70 -12.77 10.22
N ALA A 249 1.16 -11.93 9.33
CA ALA A 249 1.07 -12.27 7.91
C ALA A 249 2.44 -12.40 7.24
N LEU A 250 3.45 -11.64 7.72
CA LEU A 250 4.83 -11.78 7.29
C LEU A 250 5.39 -13.15 7.66
N ASN A 251 5.22 -13.59 8.91
CA ASN A 251 5.71 -14.90 9.34
C ASN A 251 5.01 -16.04 8.61
N ASP A 252 3.69 -15.92 8.38
CA ASP A 252 2.92 -16.90 7.58
C ASP A 252 3.46 -16.97 6.14
N ALA A 253 3.72 -15.81 5.51
CA ALA A 253 4.28 -15.77 4.17
C ALA A 253 5.68 -16.38 4.07
N ILE A 254 6.51 -16.25 5.12
CA ILE A 254 7.84 -16.88 5.19
C ILE A 254 7.74 -18.39 5.42
N ALA A 255 6.76 -18.84 6.22
CA ALA A 255 6.51 -20.25 6.46
C ALA A 255 6.02 -20.98 5.21
N ASP A 256 5.28 -20.30 4.33
CA ASP A 256 4.83 -20.82 3.03
C ASP A 256 5.98 -20.99 2.01
N LEU A 257 7.21 -20.51 2.28
CA LEU A 257 8.34 -20.61 1.35
C LEU A 257 9.05 -21.96 1.44
N THR A 258 9.28 -22.57 0.28
CA THR A 258 10.13 -23.75 0.16
C THR A 258 11.61 -23.40 0.32
N PRO A 259 12.50 -24.37 0.60
CA PRO A 259 13.95 -24.12 0.59
C PRO A 259 14.45 -23.56 -0.76
N ALA A 260 13.92 -24.06 -1.88
CA ALA A 260 14.27 -23.55 -3.21
C ALA A 260 13.85 -22.09 -3.40
N ASP A 261 12.64 -21.71 -2.95
CA ASP A 261 12.18 -20.33 -3.00
C ASP A 261 13.14 -19.36 -2.28
N LYS A 262 13.79 -19.80 -1.19
CA LYS A 262 14.67 -18.93 -0.39
C LYS A 262 16.00 -18.63 -1.09
N GLU A 263 16.40 -19.43 -2.08
CA GLU A 263 17.61 -19.18 -2.86
C GLU A 263 17.37 -18.24 -4.04
N GLU A 264 16.12 -18.03 -4.43
CA GLU A 264 15.77 -17.10 -5.51
C GLU A 264 16.14 -15.66 -5.16
N ARG A 265 16.83 -14.95 -6.07
CA ARG A 265 17.39 -13.61 -5.84
C ARG A 265 16.37 -12.64 -5.24
N ALA A 266 15.15 -12.58 -5.77
CA ALA A 266 14.13 -11.64 -5.33
C ALA A 266 13.63 -11.93 -3.91
N ILE A 267 13.45 -13.21 -3.57
CA ILE A 267 12.96 -13.63 -2.26
C ILE A 267 14.08 -13.48 -1.22
N LYS A 268 15.30 -13.91 -1.55
CA LYS A 268 16.51 -13.73 -0.73
C LYS A 268 16.78 -12.27 -0.39
N HIS A 269 16.60 -11.38 -1.37
CA HIS A 269 16.65 -9.93 -1.14
C HIS A 269 15.59 -9.48 -0.13
N ALA A 270 14.32 -9.82 -0.34
CA ALA A 270 13.23 -9.42 0.57
C ALA A 270 13.42 -9.96 2.01
N LEU A 271 13.95 -11.19 2.15
CA LEU A 271 14.31 -11.77 3.44
C LEU A 271 15.50 -11.02 4.10
N SER A 272 16.48 -10.61 3.29
CA SER A 272 17.61 -9.80 3.75
C SER A 272 17.16 -8.42 4.23
N VAL A 273 16.23 -7.77 3.53
CA VAL A 273 15.60 -6.50 3.94
C VAL A 273 14.91 -6.69 5.29
N ARG A 274 14.10 -7.74 5.43
CA ARG A 274 13.44 -8.09 6.70
C ARG A 274 14.44 -8.28 7.84
N SER A 275 15.56 -8.95 7.58
CA SER A 275 16.62 -9.19 8.56
C SER A 275 17.33 -7.90 8.97
N ALA A 276 17.73 -7.07 7.99
CA ALA A 276 18.39 -5.79 8.23
C ALA A 276 17.54 -4.87 9.12
N LEU A 277 16.24 -4.79 8.83
CA LEU A 277 15.30 -4.00 9.64
C LEU A 277 15.13 -4.57 11.05
N ALA A 278 15.01 -5.90 11.20
CA ALA A 278 14.86 -6.53 12.51
C ALA A 278 16.10 -6.34 13.41
N LEU A 279 17.29 -6.27 12.81
CA LEU A 279 18.55 -6.03 13.50
C LEU A 279 18.89 -4.54 13.67
N GLY A 280 18.09 -3.62 13.10
CA GLY A 280 18.41 -2.19 13.08
C GLY A 280 19.65 -1.83 12.25
N ASN A 281 20.07 -2.70 11.33
CA ASN A 281 21.22 -2.49 10.46
C ASN A 281 20.84 -1.60 9.27
N TYR A 282 20.84 -0.28 9.50
CA TYR A 282 20.46 0.71 8.48
C TYR A 282 21.43 0.72 7.29
N HIS A 283 22.73 0.55 7.51
CA HIS A 283 23.73 0.46 6.45
C HIS A 283 23.37 -0.64 5.44
N LYS A 284 23.13 -1.86 5.95
CA LYS A 284 22.75 -2.98 5.09
C LYS A 284 21.40 -2.77 4.43
N PHE A 285 20.45 -2.15 5.13
CA PHE A 285 19.15 -1.82 4.58
C PHE A 285 19.26 -0.89 3.36
N PHE A 286 20.04 0.19 3.45
CA PHE A 286 20.20 1.13 2.34
C PHE A 286 21.02 0.55 1.18
N GLN A 287 22.00 -0.32 1.44
CA GLN A 287 22.62 -1.13 0.38
C GLN A 287 21.59 -1.98 -0.39
N LEU A 288 20.69 -2.65 0.35
CA LEU A 288 19.62 -3.45 -0.27
C LEU A 288 18.60 -2.58 -1.00
N TYR A 289 18.35 -1.36 -0.54
CA TYR A 289 17.46 -0.39 -1.19
C TYR A 289 17.99 0.13 -2.54
N LEU A 290 19.32 0.15 -2.71
CA LEU A 290 19.96 0.50 -3.99
C LEU A 290 19.95 -0.67 -4.98
N ASP A 291 20.10 -1.91 -4.51
CA ASP A 291 20.07 -3.14 -5.34
C ASP A 291 18.73 -3.90 -5.22
N VAL A 292 17.60 -3.22 -5.44
CA VAL A 292 16.29 -3.87 -5.36
C VAL A 292 15.95 -4.59 -6.67
N PRO A 293 15.62 -5.89 -6.63
CA PRO A 293 15.22 -6.61 -7.82
C PRO A 293 13.81 -6.21 -8.27
N ASN A 294 13.61 -6.29 -9.58
CA ASN A 294 12.33 -6.09 -10.25
C ASN A 294 11.70 -4.71 -9.95
N MET A 295 10.43 -4.67 -9.54
CA MET A 295 9.67 -3.48 -9.13
C MET A 295 9.56 -3.37 -7.60
N GLY A 296 10.42 -4.09 -6.85
CA GLY A 296 10.38 -4.08 -5.38
C GLY A 296 10.68 -2.71 -4.78
N ALA A 297 11.35 -1.83 -5.53
CA ALA A 297 11.66 -0.46 -5.13
C ALA A 297 10.39 0.31 -4.75
N TYR A 298 9.32 0.23 -5.54
CA TYR A 298 8.06 0.91 -5.23
C TYR A 298 7.46 0.49 -3.88
N LEU A 299 7.71 -0.74 -3.42
CA LEU A 299 7.27 -1.18 -2.09
C LEU A 299 8.19 -0.68 -0.99
N MET A 300 9.50 -0.61 -1.23
CA MET A 300 10.47 -0.09 -0.27
C MET A 300 10.33 1.43 -0.08
N ASP A 301 10.03 2.18 -1.15
CA ASP A 301 9.79 3.62 -1.13
C ASP A 301 8.69 4.00 -0.12
N MET A 302 7.73 3.09 0.14
CA MET A 302 6.61 3.31 1.07
C MET A 302 7.03 3.36 2.53
N PHE A 303 8.21 2.84 2.88
CA PHE A 303 8.70 2.86 4.25
C PHE A 303 10.13 3.42 4.38
N VAL A 304 10.83 3.70 3.27
CA VAL A 304 12.20 4.23 3.29
C VAL A 304 12.32 5.53 4.10
N LYS A 305 11.34 6.44 4.02
CA LYS A 305 11.36 7.71 4.78
C LYS A 305 11.38 7.48 6.30
N ARG A 306 10.56 6.53 6.78
CA ARG A 306 10.53 6.15 8.19
C ARG A 306 11.87 5.52 8.62
N GLU A 307 12.47 4.70 7.76
CA GLU A 307 13.77 4.10 8.04
C GLU A 307 14.92 5.11 7.99
N ARG A 308 14.86 6.15 7.13
CA ARG A 308 15.80 7.28 7.14
C ARG A 308 15.78 8.02 8.48
N LEU A 309 14.60 8.24 9.07
CA LEU A 309 14.48 8.82 10.42
C LEU A 309 15.06 7.92 11.50
N ALA A 310 14.81 6.60 11.42
CA ALA A 310 15.39 5.65 12.35
C ALA A 310 16.93 5.65 12.30
N ALA A 311 17.48 5.69 11.08
CA ALA A 311 18.91 5.73 10.85
C ALA A 311 19.52 7.05 11.35
N LEU A 312 18.93 8.21 11.03
CA LEU A 312 19.39 9.51 11.54
C LEU A 312 19.40 9.57 13.06
N ALA A 313 18.36 9.05 13.72
CA ALA A 313 18.32 8.98 15.18
C ALA A 313 19.48 8.14 15.76
N ASN A 314 19.85 7.05 15.09
CA ASN A 314 20.99 6.21 15.48
C ASN A 314 22.33 6.91 15.19
N ILE A 315 22.47 7.59 14.05
CA ILE A 315 23.66 8.38 13.70
C ILE A 315 23.90 9.49 14.75
N CYS A 316 22.84 10.20 15.17
CA CYS A 316 22.93 11.26 16.18
C CYS A 316 23.39 10.76 17.56
N LYS A 317 23.26 9.44 17.83
CA LYS A 317 23.74 8.79 19.06
C LYS A 317 25.19 8.36 18.96
N ALA A 318 25.61 7.87 17.78
CA ALA A 318 26.93 7.32 17.58
C ALA A 318 28.01 8.36 17.27
N TYR A 319 27.67 9.43 16.55
CA TYR A 319 28.64 10.40 16.04
C TYR A 319 28.53 11.76 16.75
N LYS A 320 29.68 12.30 17.17
CA LYS A 320 29.84 13.60 17.83
C LYS A 320 31.16 14.27 17.39
N PRO A 321 31.24 15.61 17.27
CA PRO A 321 30.13 16.56 17.40
C PRO A 321 29.30 16.70 16.12
N ASP A 322 29.89 16.46 14.95
CA ASP A 322 29.28 16.67 13.64
C ASP A 322 29.75 15.65 12.60
N LEU A 323 29.10 15.66 11.44
CA LEU A 323 29.38 14.80 10.30
C LEU A 323 29.26 15.62 9.02
N LYS A 324 30.04 15.29 7.99
CA LYS A 324 29.80 15.84 6.65
C LYS A 324 28.42 15.39 6.16
N LEU A 325 27.62 16.30 5.61
CA LEU A 325 26.31 15.99 5.03
C LEU A 325 26.43 14.92 3.93
N ARG A 326 27.57 14.93 3.21
CA ARG A 326 27.90 13.92 2.20
C ARG A 326 27.84 12.49 2.73
N TYR A 327 28.33 12.25 3.96
CA TYR A 327 28.26 10.93 4.59
C TYR A 327 26.81 10.48 4.78
N ILE A 328 25.94 11.37 5.26
CA ILE A 328 24.51 11.08 5.46
C ILE A 328 23.82 10.80 4.12
N THR A 329 24.19 11.57 3.09
CA THR A 329 23.66 11.43 1.74
C THR A 329 23.93 10.02 1.20
N GLU A 330 25.19 9.57 1.27
CA GLU A 330 25.61 8.26 0.80
C GLU A 330 25.07 7.12 1.67
N GLU A 331 25.17 7.26 3.00
CA GLU A 331 24.79 6.21 3.95
C GLU A 331 23.28 5.93 3.96
N LEU A 332 22.46 6.96 3.70
CA LEU A 332 20.99 6.86 3.71
C LEU A 332 20.37 6.86 2.30
N ALA A 333 21.21 6.64 1.28
CA ALA A 333 20.83 6.53 -0.12
C ALA A 333 19.91 7.68 -0.59
N PHE A 334 20.33 8.91 -0.29
CA PHE A 334 19.79 10.11 -0.94
C PHE A 334 20.46 10.28 -2.31
N GLU A 335 19.75 10.85 -3.28
CA GLU A 335 20.28 11.03 -4.63
C GLU A 335 21.37 12.10 -4.67
N HIS A 336 21.22 13.15 -3.88
CA HIS A 336 22.18 14.25 -3.77
C HIS A 336 22.08 14.97 -2.42
N ASP A 337 23.14 15.71 -2.06
CA ASP A 337 23.25 16.41 -0.79
C ASP A 337 22.08 17.38 -0.53
N ALA A 338 21.53 18.01 -1.58
CA ALA A 338 20.34 18.86 -1.43
C ALA A 338 19.06 18.09 -1.01
N GLU A 339 18.89 16.82 -1.39
CA GLU A 339 17.76 15.99 -0.94
C GLU A 339 17.93 15.64 0.55
N ALA A 340 19.16 15.31 0.96
CA ALA A 340 19.48 15.04 2.36
C ALA A 340 19.28 16.29 3.24
N ALA A 341 19.74 17.45 2.78
CA ALA A 341 19.51 18.73 3.47
C ALA A 341 18.02 19.04 3.56
N GLN A 342 17.27 18.93 2.46
CA GLN A 342 15.82 19.19 2.46
C GLN A 342 15.10 18.24 3.41
N PHE A 343 15.46 16.96 3.42
CA PHE A 343 14.88 15.99 4.36
C PHE A 343 15.12 16.39 5.83
N ILE A 344 16.30 16.91 6.16
CA ILE A 344 16.60 17.42 7.51
C ILE A 344 15.78 18.68 7.82
N ILE A 345 15.64 19.59 6.85
CA ILE A 345 14.85 20.83 6.98
C ILE A 345 13.36 20.53 7.17
N ASP A 346 12.81 19.57 6.43
CA ASP A 346 11.40 19.15 6.53
C ASP A 346 11.04 18.62 7.94
N HIS A 347 12.05 18.20 8.71
CA HIS A 347 11.92 17.77 10.10
C HIS A 347 12.41 18.83 11.10
N ASN A 348 12.39 20.11 10.73
CA ASN A 348 12.79 21.27 11.55
C ASN A 348 14.28 21.31 11.93
N GLY A 349 15.13 20.64 11.16
CA GLY A 349 16.57 20.52 11.40
C GLY A 349 17.43 21.59 10.72
N GLN A 350 16.87 22.69 10.22
CA GLN A 350 17.64 23.70 9.48
C GLN A 350 18.82 24.29 10.28
N HIS A 351 18.65 24.43 11.59
CA HIS A 351 19.67 24.94 12.52
C HIS A 351 20.77 23.90 12.85
N LEU A 352 20.66 22.69 12.31
CA LEU A 352 21.61 21.59 12.47
C LEU A 352 22.52 21.46 11.23
N LEU A 353 22.34 22.31 10.22
CA LEU A 353 23.18 22.35 9.02
C LEU A 353 24.03 23.62 9.08
N GLU A 354 25.35 23.47 9.03
CA GLU A 354 26.30 24.59 8.98
C GLU A 354 27.19 24.44 7.75
N GLU A 355 27.48 25.54 7.08
CA GLU A 355 28.46 25.57 5.98
C GLU A 355 29.85 25.86 6.57
N ARG A 356 30.82 24.98 6.28
CA ARG A 356 32.22 25.09 6.71
C ARG A 356 33.14 24.63 5.58
N ASP A 357 34.08 25.49 5.19
CA ASP A 357 35.14 25.17 4.21
C ASP A 357 34.60 24.50 2.94
N ASP A 358 33.61 25.12 2.28
CA ASP A 358 32.90 24.61 1.08
C ASP A 358 32.20 23.25 1.26
N THR A 359 31.94 22.83 2.50
CA THR A 359 31.17 21.63 2.82
C THR A 359 30.04 21.91 3.80
N ILE A 360 28.92 21.22 3.64
CA ILE A 360 27.83 21.28 4.63
C ILE A 360 28.09 20.22 5.68
N VAL A 361 28.07 20.61 6.95
CA VAL A 361 28.15 19.71 8.10
C VAL A 361 26.81 19.62 8.82
N PHE A 362 26.49 18.42 9.30
CA PHE A 362 25.34 18.12 10.12
C PHE A 362 25.74 17.97 11.58
N LEU A 363 25.14 18.78 12.46
CA LEU A 363 25.42 18.83 13.89
C LEU A 363 24.75 17.68 14.66
N ALA A 364 25.20 16.44 14.41
CA ALA A 364 24.73 15.21 15.07
C ALA A 364 24.74 15.31 16.61
N GLY A 365 25.66 16.11 17.17
CA GLY A 365 25.75 16.52 18.57
C GLY A 365 24.44 17.01 19.15
N LYS A 366 23.79 17.95 18.45
CA LYS A 366 22.61 18.71 18.89
C LYS A 366 21.29 18.13 18.36
N ALA A 367 21.37 17.20 17.41
CA ALA A 367 20.25 16.68 16.65
C ALA A 367 19.47 15.51 17.31
N MET A 368 20.01 14.93 18.39
CA MET A 368 19.48 13.68 18.97
C MET A 368 18.00 13.75 19.35
N GLY A 369 17.60 14.76 20.14
CA GLY A 369 16.22 14.87 20.63
C GLY A 369 15.20 15.06 19.49
N LEU A 370 15.58 15.80 18.46
CA LEU A 370 14.75 16.07 17.28
C LEU A 370 14.49 14.79 16.50
N PHE A 371 15.53 14.04 16.11
CA PHE A 371 15.35 12.84 15.29
C PHE A 371 14.84 11.63 16.08
N ASP A 372 15.10 11.52 17.39
CA ASP A 372 14.43 10.51 18.23
C ASP A 372 12.91 10.75 18.30
N THR A 373 12.49 12.01 18.37
CA THR A 373 11.06 12.40 18.35
C THR A 373 10.43 12.10 17.00
N ALA A 374 11.06 12.55 15.90
CA ALA A 374 10.59 12.30 14.54
C ALA A 374 10.50 10.81 14.22
N ARG A 375 11.49 10.01 14.64
CA ARG A 375 11.43 8.55 14.54
C ARG A 375 10.23 8.02 15.32
N SER A 376 10.05 8.41 16.58
CA SER A 376 8.96 7.89 17.41
C SER A 376 7.57 8.23 16.83
N GLU A 377 7.43 9.37 16.16
CA GLU A 377 6.23 9.74 15.41
C GLU A 377 6.03 8.90 14.15
N ALA A 378 7.07 8.71 13.34
CA ALA A 378 6.98 7.93 12.10
C ALA A 378 6.67 6.43 12.32
N PHE A 379 6.98 5.89 13.50
CA PHE A 379 6.64 4.52 13.90
C PHE A 379 5.37 4.43 14.76
N ARG A 380 4.73 5.55 15.07
CA ARG A 380 3.45 5.57 15.79
C ARG A 380 2.39 4.91 14.90
N ARG A 381 1.68 3.93 15.45
CA ARG A 381 0.86 2.94 14.72
C ARG A 381 0.05 3.52 13.54
N VAL A 382 0.32 2.98 12.36
CA VAL A 382 -0.55 3.02 11.17
C VAL A 382 -1.79 2.15 11.43
N ASP A 383 -3.00 2.68 11.23
CA ASP A 383 -4.26 1.93 11.39
C ASP A 383 -4.35 0.79 10.35
N LEU A 384 -5.18 -0.22 10.63
CA LEU A 384 -5.49 -1.41 9.81
C LEU A 384 -5.94 -1.11 8.37
N LYS A 385 -6.10 0.17 8.01
CA LYS A 385 -6.48 0.69 6.70
C LYS A 385 -5.35 1.42 5.96
N GLY A 386 -4.15 1.53 6.53
CA GLY A 386 -2.99 2.09 5.84
C GLY A 386 -3.00 3.62 5.69
N GLN A 387 -3.66 4.36 6.60
CA GLN A 387 -3.52 5.81 6.70
C GLN A 387 -2.69 6.16 7.93
N ILE A 388 -1.80 7.15 7.77
CA ILE A 388 -1.04 7.80 8.84
C ILE A 388 -2.00 8.68 9.65
#